data_AF-A0A947A7Q0-F1
#
_entry.id   AF-A0A947A7Q0-F1
#
_cell.length_a   1.000
_cell.length_b   1.000
_cell.length_c   1.000
_cell.angle_alpha   90.00
_cell.angle_beta   90.00
_cell.angle_gamma   90.00
#
_symmetry.space_group_name_H-M   'P 1'
#
loop_
_entity.id
_entity.type
_entity.pdbx_description
1 polymer ?
#
loop_
_entity_poly.entity_id
_entity_poly.type
_entity_poly.pdbx_seq_one_letter_code
_entity_poly.pdbx_strand_id
1 'polypeptide(L)'
;QISVAYSTPSFHGFRTLYQYRFNDGLWSEATSETSMDFSGLDPDNYTLAIRAKKEGAFLWSQPQYLRFTVSEYWYKSSTFLWALGLLLAGNFIFLFVSQKRRFRLVLKAMRQGLEAKEEEVVKQEADLVKVREEVRLKQRERKANLLVLEIMHRLISKIGPSTKWDLVLENISTDLLKLPGVVAFEIGVHRGKHVEFEGYSERVRGFTSARVPYDPDISLASYCIAHAKPFLFNRLDEEGQILLKKKDTRISVFKAAISVPFYINNYEAILIVYASKEDLFDEHTRKAFQIFASYLEQII
;
A
#
# COMPACT_ATOMS: atom_id res chain seq x y z
N GLN A 1 63.88 -39.87 -19.86
CA GLN A 1 64.67 -40.55 -20.91
C GLN A 1 66.12 -40.21 -20.67
N ILE A 2 66.99 -41.21 -20.56
CA ILE A 2 68.44 -41.02 -20.38
C ILE A 2 69.12 -41.65 -21.59
N SER A 3 69.96 -40.88 -22.28
CA SER A 3 70.76 -41.36 -23.40
C SER A 3 72.23 -41.44 -22.96
N VAL A 4 72.86 -42.60 -23.16
CA VAL A 4 74.26 -42.83 -22.80
C VAL A 4 75.04 -43.20 -24.06
N ALA A 5 76.06 -42.43 -24.37
CA ALA A 5 77.01 -42.70 -25.47
C ALA A 5 78.34 -43.22 -24.90
N TYR A 6 78.93 -44.21 -25.56
CA TYR A 6 80.19 -44.82 -25.13
C TYR A 6 81.12 -45.10 -26.32
N SER A 7 82.43 -45.06 -26.06
CA SER A 7 83.47 -45.36 -27.07
C SER A 7 84.61 -46.16 -26.44
N THR A 8 85.29 -46.98 -27.24
CA THR A 8 86.44 -47.77 -26.80
C THR A 8 87.69 -47.40 -27.57
N PRO A 9 88.58 -46.56 -27.00
CA PRO A 9 89.78 -46.09 -27.69
C PRO A 9 90.74 -47.23 -28.05
N SER A 10 90.78 -48.27 -27.23
CA SER A 10 91.73 -49.39 -27.32
C SER A 10 91.44 -50.39 -28.46
N PHE A 11 90.27 -50.31 -29.10
CA PHE A 11 89.90 -51.16 -30.23
C PHE A 11 89.75 -50.31 -31.49
N HIS A 12 90.83 -50.18 -32.26
CA HIS A 12 90.80 -49.53 -33.58
C HIS A 12 90.29 -50.52 -34.65
N GLY A 13 89.14 -50.23 -35.27
CA GLY A 13 88.58 -50.98 -36.40
C GLY A 13 87.05 -51.17 -36.33
N PHE A 14 86.40 -51.26 -37.50
CA PHE A 14 84.94 -51.23 -37.72
C PHE A 14 84.11 -52.40 -37.17
N ARG A 15 84.58 -53.13 -36.14
CA ARG A 15 83.97 -54.39 -35.67
C ARG A 15 84.12 -54.60 -34.15
N THR A 16 83.52 -53.72 -33.36
CA THR A 16 83.47 -53.83 -31.89
C THR A 16 82.04 -54.08 -31.44
N LEU A 17 81.85 -55.05 -30.55
CA LEU A 17 80.58 -55.39 -29.95
C LEU A 17 80.56 -54.95 -28.49
N TYR A 18 79.43 -54.42 -28.06
CA TYR A 18 79.18 -53.89 -26.74
C TYR A 18 78.06 -54.66 -26.05
N GLN A 19 78.21 -54.82 -24.74
CA GLN A 19 77.15 -55.32 -23.86
C GLN A 19 77.07 -54.43 -22.64
N TYR A 20 75.86 -54.28 -22.16
CA TYR A 20 75.59 -53.56 -20.93
C TYR A 20 74.69 -54.38 -20.01
N ARG A 21 74.69 -54.04 -18.73
CA ARG A 21 73.71 -54.51 -17.76
C ARG A 21 73.41 -53.42 -16.75
N PHE A 22 72.18 -53.39 -16.26
CA PHE A 22 71.84 -52.61 -15.08
C PHE A 22 72.05 -53.45 -13.83
N ASN A 23 72.70 -52.86 -12.84
CA ASN A 23 73.06 -53.47 -11.58
C ASN A 23 73.77 -54.82 -11.83
N ASP A 24 73.49 -55.85 -11.04
CA ASP A 24 74.01 -57.22 -11.24
C ASP A 24 73.10 -58.11 -12.10
N GLY A 25 72.26 -57.49 -12.95
CA GLY A 25 71.36 -58.20 -13.85
C GLY A 25 72.06 -58.94 -15.00
N LEU A 26 71.24 -59.50 -15.89
CA LEU A 26 71.71 -60.18 -17.09
C LEU A 26 72.33 -59.18 -18.07
N TRP A 27 73.38 -59.61 -18.76
CA TRP A 27 73.97 -58.86 -19.86
C TRP A 27 73.01 -58.80 -21.05
N SER A 28 72.92 -57.64 -21.67
CA SER A 28 72.20 -57.43 -22.91
C SER A 28 72.76 -58.30 -24.05
N GLU A 29 71.98 -58.43 -25.12
CA GLU A 29 72.53 -58.92 -26.38
C GLU A 29 73.66 -58.00 -26.87
N ALA A 30 74.61 -58.60 -27.59
CA ALA A 30 75.78 -57.89 -28.08
C ALA A 30 75.39 -57.01 -29.27
N THR A 31 75.58 -55.70 -29.15
CA THR A 31 75.26 -54.72 -30.20
C THR A 31 76.51 -54.00 -30.69
N SER A 32 76.51 -53.54 -31.93
CA SER A 32 77.57 -52.67 -32.49
C SER A 32 77.25 -51.17 -32.32
N GLU A 33 76.08 -50.83 -31.79
CA GLU A 33 75.68 -49.45 -31.53
C GLU A 33 76.53 -48.82 -30.42
N THR A 34 76.75 -47.51 -30.50
CA THR A 34 77.59 -46.73 -29.57
C THR A 34 76.78 -45.78 -28.68
N SER A 35 75.46 -45.82 -28.81
CA SER A 35 74.50 -45.02 -28.04
C SER A 35 73.33 -45.88 -27.61
N MET A 36 72.79 -45.61 -26.43
CA MET A 36 71.62 -46.31 -25.94
C MET A 36 70.67 -45.40 -25.18
N ASP A 37 69.38 -45.58 -25.44
CA ASP A 37 68.31 -44.82 -24.81
C ASP A 37 67.53 -45.67 -23.81
N PHE A 38 67.43 -45.16 -22.58
CA PHE A 38 66.66 -45.77 -21.51
C PHE A 38 65.44 -44.91 -21.19
N SER A 39 64.25 -45.49 -21.35
CA SER A 39 62.95 -44.90 -21.01
C SER A 39 62.26 -45.71 -19.92
N GLY A 40 61.56 -45.04 -19.00
CA GLY A 40 60.74 -45.73 -17.99
C GLY A 40 61.52 -46.31 -16.80
N LEU A 41 62.69 -45.75 -16.45
CA LEU A 41 63.36 -46.08 -15.20
C LEU A 41 62.57 -45.49 -14.02
N ASP A 42 62.32 -46.33 -13.02
CA ASP A 42 61.70 -45.90 -11.76
C ASP A 42 62.66 -45.02 -10.94
N PRO A 43 62.16 -44.21 -9.98
CA PRO A 43 63.03 -43.42 -9.12
C PRO A 43 63.87 -44.31 -8.19
N ASP A 44 65.14 -44.53 -8.53
CA ASP A 44 66.11 -45.26 -7.71
C ASP A 44 67.57 -44.94 -8.12
N ASN A 45 68.52 -45.55 -7.43
CA ASN A 45 69.95 -45.52 -7.74
C ASN A 45 70.33 -46.66 -8.69
N TYR A 46 70.83 -46.32 -9.87
CA TYR A 46 71.22 -47.30 -10.90
C TYR A 46 72.74 -47.35 -11.08
N THR A 47 73.28 -48.57 -11.24
CA THR A 47 74.66 -48.80 -11.67
C THR A 47 74.65 -49.45 -13.05
N LEU A 48 75.09 -48.73 -14.08
CA LEU A 48 75.24 -49.24 -15.44
C LEU A 48 76.64 -49.81 -15.60
N ALA A 49 76.75 -51.10 -15.95
CA ALA A 49 78.03 -51.73 -16.29
C ALA A 49 78.11 -51.96 -17.80
N ILE A 50 79.21 -51.54 -18.43
CA ILE A 50 79.43 -51.66 -19.88
C ILE A 50 80.74 -52.39 -20.14
N ARG A 51 80.73 -53.35 -21.07
CA ARG A 51 81.93 -54.05 -21.54
C ARG A 51 81.93 -54.16 -23.06
N ALA A 52 83.12 -54.29 -23.64
CA ALA A 52 83.30 -54.37 -25.09
C ALA A 52 84.19 -55.54 -25.47
N LYS A 53 84.02 -56.06 -26.69
CA LYS A 53 84.94 -57.01 -27.30
C LYS A 53 85.10 -56.72 -28.79
N LYS A 54 86.20 -57.16 -29.37
CA LYS A 54 86.37 -57.19 -30.83
C LYS A 54 85.58 -58.37 -31.42
N GLU A 55 84.97 -58.18 -32.59
CA GLU A 55 84.30 -59.26 -33.30
C GLU A 55 85.29 -60.40 -33.61
N GLY A 56 84.92 -61.64 -33.28
CA GLY A 56 85.80 -62.81 -33.38
C GLY A 56 86.77 -63.03 -32.20
N ALA A 57 86.85 -62.10 -31.25
CA ALA A 57 87.60 -62.32 -30.00
C ALA A 57 86.78 -63.09 -28.96
N PHE A 58 87.44 -64.00 -28.24
CA PHE A 58 86.81 -64.80 -27.19
C PHE A 58 86.69 -64.08 -25.84
N LEU A 59 87.45 -62.99 -25.62
CA LEU A 59 87.52 -62.29 -24.34
C LEU A 59 86.83 -60.91 -24.39
N TRP A 60 86.05 -60.62 -23.36
CA TRP A 60 85.46 -59.31 -23.11
C TRP A 60 86.41 -58.42 -22.30
N SER A 61 86.28 -57.10 -22.45
CA SER A 61 86.99 -56.12 -21.64
C SER A 61 86.53 -56.16 -20.18
N GLN A 62 87.36 -55.60 -19.29
CA GLN A 62 86.92 -55.30 -17.93
C GLN A 62 85.70 -54.36 -17.97
N PRO A 63 84.62 -54.65 -17.23
CA PRO A 63 83.45 -53.79 -17.18
C PRO A 63 83.77 -52.41 -16.60
N GLN A 64 83.25 -51.36 -17.22
CA GLN A 64 83.24 -49.99 -16.69
C GLN A 64 81.89 -49.68 -16.07
N TYR A 65 81.89 -48.97 -14.94
CA TYR A 65 80.69 -48.71 -14.14
C TYR A 65 80.35 -47.23 -14.13
N LEU A 66 79.08 -46.90 -14.40
CA LEU A 66 78.50 -45.55 -14.29
C LEU A 66 77.36 -45.58 -13.27
N ARG A 67 77.41 -44.72 -12.26
CA ARG A 67 76.36 -44.61 -11.23
C ARG A 67 75.56 -43.32 -11.43
N PHE A 68 74.24 -43.41 -11.44
CA PHE A 68 73.34 -42.26 -11.51
C PHE A 68 72.06 -42.51 -10.70
N THR A 69 71.41 -41.42 -10.27
CA THR A 69 70.18 -41.47 -9.46
C THR A 69 69.05 -40.82 -10.22
N VAL A 70 67.92 -41.52 -10.33
CA VAL A 70 66.68 -40.97 -10.89
C VAL A 70 65.85 -40.44 -9.73
N SER A 71 65.69 -39.12 -9.63
CA SER A 71 64.92 -38.49 -8.55
C SER A 71 63.42 -38.72 -8.70
N GLU A 72 62.69 -38.80 -7.59
CA GLU A 72 61.22 -38.82 -7.60
C GLU A 72 60.63 -37.55 -8.25
N TYR A 73 59.41 -37.69 -8.79
CA TYR A 73 58.68 -36.57 -9.36
C TYR A 73 58.38 -35.49 -8.32
N TRP A 74 58.66 -34.23 -8.64
CA TRP A 74 58.52 -33.08 -7.74
C TRP A 74 57.10 -32.92 -7.14
N TYR A 75 56.05 -33.31 -7.88
CA TYR A 75 54.65 -33.20 -7.43
C TYR A 75 54.26 -34.25 -6.38
N LYS A 76 55.09 -35.29 -6.16
CA LYS A 76 54.91 -36.26 -5.07
C LYS A 76 55.56 -35.81 -3.76
N SER A 77 56.30 -34.70 -3.77
CA SER A 77 56.88 -34.15 -2.55
C SER A 77 55.77 -33.79 -1.55
N SER A 78 55.91 -34.24 -0.29
CA SER A 78 54.94 -33.93 0.77
C SER A 78 54.73 -32.42 0.94
N THR A 79 55.78 -31.62 0.73
CA THR A 79 55.71 -30.15 0.81
C THR A 79 54.76 -29.55 -0.22
N PHE A 80 54.79 -30.06 -1.46
CA PHE A 80 53.89 -29.63 -2.53
C PHE A 80 52.44 -30.00 -2.24
N LEU A 81 52.20 -31.23 -1.74
CA LEU A 81 50.85 -31.68 -1.36
C LEU A 81 50.26 -30.86 -0.21
N TRP A 82 51.07 -30.48 0.78
CA TRP A 82 50.65 -29.57 1.86
C TRP A 82 50.32 -28.17 1.34
N ALA A 83 51.16 -27.62 0.45
CA ALA A 83 50.91 -26.31 -0.17
C ALA A 83 49.62 -26.32 -1.00
N LEU A 84 49.39 -27.38 -1.77
CA LEU A 84 48.16 -27.56 -2.56
C LEU A 84 46.93 -27.71 -1.66
N GLY A 85 47.02 -28.52 -0.60
CA GLY A 85 45.95 -28.69 0.38
C GLY A 85 45.57 -27.38 1.06
N LEU A 86 46.56 -26.56 1.44
CA LEU A 86 46.34 -25.27 2.07
C LEU A 86 45.70 -24.26 1.09
N LEU A 87 46.11 -24.27 -0.17
CA LEU A 87 45.53 -23.44 -1.22
C LEU A 87 44.05 -23.80 -1.45
N LEU A 88 43.74 -25.10 -1.54
CA LEU A 88 42.35 -25.58 -1.69
C LEU A 88 41.49 -25.24 -0.47
N ALA A 89 42.01 -25.45 0.74
CA ALA A 89 41.32 -25.08 1.97
C ALA A 89 41.05 -23.57 2.05
N GLY A 90 42.05 -22.75 1.70
CA GLY A 90 41.91 -21.29 1.64
C GLY A 90 40.85 -20.86 0.64
N ASN A 91 40.83 -21.46 -0.56
CA ASN A 91 39.82 -21.18 -1.58
C ASN A 91 38.42 -21.56 -1.09
N PHE A 92 38.27 -22.74 -0.47
CA PHE A 92 36.99 -23.19 0.07
C PHE A 92 36.48 -22.26 1.18
N ILE A 93 37.34 -21.86 2.12
CA ILE A 93 37.00 -20.90 3.19
C ILE A 93 36.59 -19.56 2.58
N PHE A 94 37.34 -19.05 1.61
CA PHE A 94 37.05 -17.79 0.94
C PHE A 94 35.67 -17.83 0.25
N LEU A 95 35.38 -18.89 -0.52
CA LEU A 95 34.09 -19.07 -1.18
C LEU A 95 32.96 -19.16 -0.16
N PHE A 96 33.11 -19.93 0.91
CA PHE A 96 32.10 -20.08 1.95
C PHE A 96 31.79 -18.76 2.67
N VAL A 97 32.82 -17.99 3.05
CA VAL A 97 32.66 -16.69 3.71
C VAL A 97 32.03 -15.67 2.77
N SER A 98 32.43 -15.67 1.50
CA SER A 98 31.90 -14.74 0.49
C SER A 98 30.40 -14.98 0.24
N GLN A 99 29.97 -16.23 0.08
CA GLN A 99 28.57 -16.62 -0.06
C GLN A 99 27.74 -16.23 1.17
N LYS A 100 28.23 -16.51 2.38
CA LYS A 100 27.54 -16.13 3.63
C LYS A 100 27.40 -14.62 3.80
N ARG A 101 28.35 -13.83 3.31
CA ARG A 101 28.25 -12.36 3.31
C ARG A 101 27.19 -11.89 2.32
N ARG A 102 27.21 -12.40 1.08
CA ARG A 102 26.20 -12.07 0.06
C ARG A 102 24.78 -12.39 0.54
N PHE A 103 24.57 -13.59 1.07
CA PHE A 103 23.27 -14.01 1.58
C PHE A 103 22.75 -13.09 2.69
N ARG A 104 23.61 -12.69 3.63
CA ARG A 104 23.22 -11.75 4.70
C ARG A 104 22.84 -10.37 4.18
N LEU A 105 23.54 -9.87 3.17
CA LEU A 105 23.21 -8.58 2.55
C LEU A 105 21.87 -8.63 1.83
N VAL A 106 21.63 -9.69 1.04
CA VAL A 106 20.35 -9.89 0.34
C VAL A 106 19.20 -10.03 1.34
N LEU A 107 19.40 -10.83 2.41
CA LEU A 107 18.39 -10.99 3.45
C LEU A 107 18.07 -9.68 4.17
N LYS A 108 19.08 -8.85 4.44
CA LYS A 108 18.88 -7.54 5.05
C LYS A 108 18.10 -6.60 4.13
N ALA A 109 18.48 -6.53 2.84
CA ALA A 109 17.78 -5.72 1.85
C ALA A 109 16.31 -6.18 1.67
N MET A 110 16.07 -7.49 1.67
CA MET A 110 14.72 -8.05 1.57
C MET A 110 13.87 -7.71 2.79
N ARG A 111 14.43 -7.80 4.00
CA ARG A 111 13.74 -7.39 5.24
C ARG A 111 13.38 -5.91 5.23
N GLN A 112 14.33 -5.04 4.86
CA GLN A 112 14.07 -3.61 4.73
C GLN A 112 12.99 -3.30 3.69
N GLY A 113 12.98 -4.03 2.56
CA GLY A 113 11.93 -3.92 1.56
C GLY A 113 10.56 -4.41 2.04
N LEU A 114 10.53 -5.44 2.90
CA LEU A 114 9.30 -5.93 3.51
C LEU A 114 8.75 -4.90 4.51
N GLU A 115 9.60 -4.39 5.42
CA GLU A 115 9.23 -3.37 6.40
C GLU A 115 8.70 -2.09 5.72
N ALA A 116 9.36 -1.63 4.65
CA ALA A 116 8.89 -0.47 3.89
C ALA A 116 7.53 -0.71 3.22
N LYS A 117 7.30 -1.92 2.68
CA LYS A 117 6.00 -2.30 2.11
C LYS A 117 4.92 -2.43 3.17
N GLU A 118 5.22 -3.00 4.32
CA GLU A 118 4.29 -3.08 5.45
C GLU A 118 3.89 -1.68 5.91
N GLU A 119 4.85 -0.76 6.04
CA GLU A 119 4.57 0.64 6.38
C GLU A 119 3.69 1.33 5.32
N GLU A 120 3.97 1.08 4.03
CA GLU A 120 3.16 1.60 2.93
C GLU A 120 1.73 1.06 2.96
N VAL A 121 1.55 -0.25 3.18
CA VAL A 121 0.23 -0.88 3.29
C VAL A 121 -0.54 -0.31 4.48
N VAL A 122 0.10 -0.15 5.64
CA VAL A 122 -0.55 0.45 6.83
C VAL A 122 -1.00 1.89 6.55
N LYS A 123 -0.18 2.69 5.84
CA LYS A 123 -0.58 4.04 5.43
C LYS A 123 -1.77 4.02 4.46
N GLN A 124 -1.72 3.16 3.44
CA GLN A 124 -2.81 3.01 2.47
C GLN A 124 -4.10 2.56 3.15
N GLU A 125 -4.05 1.63 4.09
CA GLU A 125 -5.22 1.20 4.87
C GLU A 125 -5.79 2.34 5.71
N ALA A 126 -4.93 3.11 6.38
CA ALA A 126 -5.37 4.27 7.17
C ALA A 126 -6.06 5.33 6.30
N ASP A 127 -5.51 5.61 5.12
CA ASP A 127 -6.10 6.58 4.18
C ASP A 127 -7.40 6.05 3.57
N LEU A 128 -7.48 4.75 3.26
CA LEU A 128 -8.72 4.11 2.79
C LEU A 128 -9.84 4.18 3.82
N VAL A 129 -9.52 4.03 5.11
CA VAL A 129 -10.51 4.18 6.19
C VAL A 129 -11.04 5.61 6.23
N LYS A 130 -10.18 6.63 6.11
CA LYS A 130 -10.62 8.04 6.07
C LYS A 130 -11.53 8.32 4.88
N VAL A 131 -11.12 7.90 3.68
CA VAL A 131 -11.91 8.08 2.45
C VAL A 131 -13.27 7.38 2.57
N ARG A 132 -13.31 6.17 3.14
CA ARG A 132 -14.56 5.43 3.35
C ARG A 132 -15.52 6.19 4.28
N GLU A 133 -15.02 6.75 5.38
CA GLU A 133 -15.85 7.53 6.30
C GLU A 133 -16.37 8.82 5.65
N GLU A 134 -15.52 9.55 4.90
CA GLU A 134 -15.96 10.74 4.15
C GLU A 134 -17.05 10.41 3.12
N VAL A 135 -16.88 9.32 2.37
CA VAL A 135 -17.89 8.86 1.40
C VAL A 135 -19.19 8.48 2.12
N ARG A 136 -19.10 7.80 3.26
CA ARG A 136 -20.27 7.42 4.06
C ARG A 136 -21.04 8.62 4.58
N LEU A 137 -20.34 9.67 5.04
CA LEU A 137 -20.96 10.93 5.48
C LEU A 137 -21.65 11.64 4.31
N LYS A 138 -20.96 11.83 3.18
CA LYS A 138 -21.55 12.43 1.97
C LYS A 138 -22.75 11.64 1.44
N GLN A 139 -22.72 10.31 1.54
CA GLN A 139 -23.87 9.48 1.17
C GLN A 139 -25.07 9.69 2.09
N ARG A 140 -24.85 9.86 3.40
CA ARG A 140 -25.92 10.17 4.36
C ARG A 140 -26.54 11.53 4.07
N GLU A 141 -25.72 12.55 3.85
CA GLU A 141 -26.19 13.89 3.46
C GLU A 141 -27.01 13.86 2.17
N ARG A 142 -26.50 13.20 1.12
CA ARG A 142 -27.24 13.07 -0.14
C ARG A 142 -28.58 12.37 0.02
N LYS A 143 -28.66 11.33 0.86
CA LYS A 143 -29.93 10.63 1.15
C LYS A 143 -30.91 11.53 1.89
N ALA A 144 -30.45 12.30 2.88
CA ALA A 144 -31.28 13.28 3.58
C ALA A 144 -31.84 14.33 2.61
N ASN A 145 -30.99 14.89 1.74
CA ASN A 145 -31.38 15.88 0.75
C ASN A 145 -32.39 15.32 -0.27
N LEU A 146 -32.23 14.06 -0.68
CA LEU A 146 -33.19 13.35 -1.55
C LEU A 146 -34.56 13.20 -0.89
N LEU A 147 -34.59 12.84 0.40
CA LEU A 147 -35.83 12.70 1.17
C LEU A 147 -36.59 14.03 1.25
N VAL A 148 -35.87 15.13 1.56
CA VAL A 148 -36.46 16.47 1.60
C VAL A 148 -37.06 16.84 0.24
N LEU A 149 -36.31 16.62 -0.84
CA LEU A 149 -36.79 16.91 -2.20
C LEU A 149 -38.01 16.06 -2.59
N GLU A 150 -38.04 14.78 -2.23
CA GLU A 150 -39.17 13.90 -2.48
C GLU A 150 -40.44 14.38 -1.76
N ILE A 151 -40.30 14.80 -0.49
CA ILE A 151 -41.40 15.36 0.29
C ILE A 151 -41.88 16.68 -0.32
N MET A 152 -40.98 17.58 -0.71
CA MET A 152 -41.37 18.82 -1.39
C MET A 152 -42.10 18.55 -2.70
N HIS A 153 -41.58 17.65 -3.54
CA HIS A 153 -42.23 17.27 -4.79
C HIS A 153 -43.63 16.70 -4.54
N ARG A 154 -43.79 15.86 -3.51
CA ARG A 154 -45.10 15.31 -3.13
C ARG A 154 -46.07 16.39 -2.67
N LEU A 155 -45.62 17.33 -1.83
CA LEU A 155 -46.44 18.45 -1.36
C LEU A 155 -46.91 19.31 -2.53
N ILE A 156 -45.98 19.68 -3.43
CA ILE A 156 -46.26 20.41 -4.67
C ILE A 156 -47.29 19.65 -5.52
N SER A 157 -47.14 18.34 -5.68
CA SER A 157 -48.07 17.54 -6.50
C SER A 157 -49.50 17.46 -5.93
N LYS A 158 -49.66 17.57 -4.61
CA LYS A 158 -50.96 17.44 -3.92
C LYS A 158 -51.68 18.78 -3.77
N ILE A 159 -50.95 19.89 -3.70
CA ILE A 159 -51.48 21.22 -3.46
C ILE A 159 -51.61 21.95 -4.80
N GLY A 160 -52.71 21.71 -5.51
CA GLY A 160 -53.00 22.37 -6.79
C GLY A 160 -53.73 23.71 -6.65
N PRO A 161 -53.87 24.49 -7.75
CA PRO A 161 -54.77 25.64 -7.82
C PRO A 161 -56.17 25.25 -7.35
N SER A 162 -56.80 26.07 -6.50
CA SER A 162 -58.12 25.85 -5.87
C SER A 162 -58.21 24.82 -4.73
N THR A 163 -57.08 24.32 -4.22
CA THR A 163 -57.08 23.49 -3.01
C THR A 163 -57.59 24.29 -1.81
N LYS A 164 -58.59 23.77 -1.09
CA LYS A 164 -59.10 24.41 0.13
C LYS A 164 -58.00 24.47 1.19
N TRP A 165 -57.94 25.57 1.93
CA TRP A 165 -56.91 25.82 2.94
C TRP A 165 -56.78 24.71 3.99
N ASP A 166 -57.91 24.16 4.47
CA ASP A 166 -57.90 23.03 5.41
C ASP A 166 -57.16 21.81 4.85
N LEU A 167 -57.34 21.53 3.55
CA LEU A 167 -56.67 20.40 2.88
C LEU A 167 -55.19 20.70 2.58
N VAL A 168 -54.83 21.98 2.39
CA VAL A 168 -53.42 22.41 2.31
C VAL A 168 -52.73 22.08 3.63
N LEU A 169 -53.31 22.49 4.76
CA LEU A 169 -52.77 22.20 6.10
C LEU A 169 -52.70 20.70 6.38
N GLU A 170 -53.70 19.91 5.97
CA GLU A 170 -53.70 18.46 6.11
C GLU A 170 -52.63 17.77 5.27
N ASN A 171 -52.42 18.21 4.02
CA ASN A 171 -51.37 17.68 3.16
C ASN A 171 -49.98 18.02 3.71
N ILE A 172 -49.78 19.26 4.18
CA ILE A 172 -48.53 19.68 4.81
C ILE A 172 -48.29 18.86 6.08
N SER A 173 -49.27 18.71 6.98
CA SER A 173 -49.08 17.92 8.19
C SER A 173 -48.71 16.47 7.88
N THR A 174 -49.41 15.85 6.93
CA THR A 174 -49.22 14.44 6.57
C THR A 174 -47.84 14.15 5.99
N ASP A 175 -47.30 15.04 5.15
CA ASP A 175 -46.01 14.78 4.48
C ASP A 175 -44.82 15.45 5.17
N LEU A 176 -44.99 16.60 5.81
CA LEU A 176 -43.90 17.31 6.48
C LEU A 176 -43.47 16.66 7.78
N LEU A 177 -44.42 16.10 8.55
CA LEU A 177 -44.11 15.36 9.78
C LEU A 177 -43.39 14.03 9.51
N LYS A 178 -43.35 13.56 8.24
CA LYS A 178 -42.52 12.41 7.86
C LYS A 178 -41.03 12.75 7.83
N LEU A 179 -40.66 14.04 7.81
CA LEU A 179 -39.25 14.44 7.93
C LEU A 179 -38.74 14.08 9.34
N PRO A 180 -37.68 13.26 9.46
CA PRO A 180 -37.18 12.84 10.75
C PRO A 180 -36.82 14.02 11.65
N GLY A 181 -37.47 14.14 12.81
CA GLY A 181 -37.17 15.16 13.82
C GLY A 181 -38.00 16.45 13.69
N VAL A 182 -38.74 16.65 12.60
CA VAL A 182 -39.76 17.69 12.48
C VAL A 182 -40.96 17.29 13.33
N VAL A 183 -41.45 18.21 14.16
CA VAL A 183 -42.50 17.93 15.16
C VAL A 183 -43.69 18.88 15.10
N ALA A 184 -43.54 20.01 14.41
CA ALA A 184 -44.62 20.95 14.21
C ALA A 184 -44.34 21.83 12.99
N PHE A 185 -45.39 22.41 12.44
CA PHE A 185 -45.29 23.54 11.52
C PHE A 185 -46.44 24.51 11.77
N GLU A 186 -46.23 25.77 11.44
CA GLU A 186 -47.23 26.83 11.51
C GLU A 186 -47.11 27.73 10.28
N ILE A 187 -48.25 28.20 9.78
CA ILE A 187 -48.34 29.27 8.80
C ILE A 187 -48.98 30.46 9.49
N GLY A 188 -48.25 31.57 9.60
CA GLY A 188 -48.73 32.82 10.15
C GLY A 188 -49.10 33.80 9.04
N VAL A 189 -50.29 34.38 9.08
CA VAL A 189 -50.70 35.46 8.17
C VAL A 189 -50.81 36.76 8.94
N HIS A 190 -50.10 37.79 8.49
CA HIS A 190 -50.14 39.12 9.09
C HIS A 190 -51.43 39.86 8.68
N ARG A 191 -52.30 40.13 9.66
CA ARG A 191 -53.53 40.88 9.50
C ARG A 191 -53.59 42.06 10.47
N GLY A 192 -53.22 43.24 9.97
CA GLY A 192 -53.33 44.49 10.70
C GLY A 192 -52.35 44.62 11.87
N LYS A 193 -52.78 44.27 13.09
CA LYS A 193 -51.95 44.33 14.31
C LYS A 193 -51.58 42.96 14.89
N HIS A 194 -51.98 41.89 14.22
CA HIS A 194 -51.79 40.53 14.69
C HIS A 194 -51.30 39.63 13.57
N VAL A 195 -50.58 38.58 13.94
CA VAL A 195 -50.28 37.44 13.08
C VAL A 195 -51.17 36.29 13.53
N GLU A 196 -51.97 35.78 12.61
CA GLU A 196 -52.88 34.65 12.80
C GLU A 196 -52.17 33.38 12.31
N PHE A 197 -51.85 32.49 13.24
CA PHE A 197 -51.16 31.23 12.99
C PHE A 197 -52.15 30.08 12.90
N GLU A 198 -51.95 29.24 11.90
CA GLU A 198 -52.59 27.94 11.76
C GLU A 198 -51.55 26.89 11.41
N GLY A 199 -51.65 25.70 11.99
CA GLY A 199 -50.62 24.69 11.81
C GLY A 199 -50.95 23.38 12.49
N TYR A 200 -49.94 22.52 12.61
CA TYR A 200 -50.04 21.25 13.32
C TYR A 200 -48.87 21.10 14.28
N SER A 201 -49.15 20.51 15.45
CA SER A 201 -48.13 20.16 16.44
C SER A 201 -48.30 18.74 16.93
N GLU A 202 -47.25 17.91 16.84
CA GLU A 202 -47.25 16.56 17.42
C GLU A 202 -47.43 16.56 18.93
N ARG A 203 -47.09 17.67 19.60
CA ARG A 203 -47.25 17.80 21.05
C ARG A 203 -48.72 17.82 21.46
N VAL A 204 -49.54 18.50 20.65
CA VAL A 204 -51.01 18.59 20.84
C VAL A 204 -51.71 17.47 20.04
N ARG A 205 -51.00 16.80 19.13
CA ARG A 205 -51.51 15.78 18.20
C ARG A 205 -52.70 16.27 17.39
N GLY A 206 -52.66 17.51 16.96
CA GLY A 206 -53.77 18.14 16.25
C GLY A 206 -53.40 19.47 15.63
N PHE A 207 -54.36 20.03 14.88
CA PHE A 207 -54.26 21.37 14.34
C PHE A 207 -54.35 22.41 15.46
N THR A 208 -53.50 23.42 15.38
CA THR A 208 -53.40 24.50 16.35
C THR A 208 -53.65 25.83 15.66
N SER A 209 -54.44 26.69 16.29
CA SER A 209 -54.61 28.08 15.88
C SER A 209 -54.19 29.02 17.01
N ALA A 210 -53.49 30.10 16.66
CA ALA A 210 -53.03 31.08 17.63
C ALA A 210 -53.06 32.48 17.02
N ARG A 211 -53.38 33.49 17.83
CA ARG A 211 -53.33 34.90 17.42
C ARG A 211 -52.33 35.63 18.29
N VAL A 212 -51.30 36.21 17.68
CA VAL A 212 -50.22 36.90 18.40
C VAL A 212 -50.10 38.32 17.89
N PRO A 213 -49.91 39.33 18.77
CA PRO A 213 -49.62 40.69 18.35
C PRO A 213 -48.40 40.74 17.42
N TYR A 214 -48.50 41.53 16.36
CA TYR A 214 -47.36 41.78 15.48
C TYR A 214 -46.37 42.71 16.18
N ASP A 215 -45.26 42.15 16.64
CA ASP A 215 -44.19 42.87 17.32
C ASP A 215 -42.83 42.23 16.98
N PRO A 216 -42.04 42.84 16.07
CA PRO A 216 -40.72 42.36 15.68
C PRO A 216 -39.70 42.29 16.82
N ASP A 217 -39.90 43.00 17.93
CA ASP A 217 -38.98 42.97 19.08
C ASP A 217 -39.25 41.78 20.03
N ILE A 218 -40.44 41.17 19.96
CA ILE A 218 -40.92 40.16 20.92
C ILE A 218 -41.19 38.80 20.25
N SER A 219 -41.63 38.79 18.99
CA SER A 219 -41.99 37.55 18.29
C SER A 219 -41.04 37.27 17.14
N LEU A 220 -40.48 36.05 17.13
CA LEU A 220 -39.56 35.62 16.07
C LEU A 220 -40.22 35.63 14.69
N ALA A 221 -41.50 35.24 14.63
CA ALA A 221 -42.27 35.26 13.40
C ALA A 221 -42.46 36.69 12.87
N SER A 222 -42.79 37.64 13.76
CA SER A 222 -42.94 39.06 13.38
C SER A 222 -41.61 39.65 12.91
N TYR A 223 -40.51 39.29 13.57
CA TYR A 223 -39.16 39.67 13.15
C TYR A 223 -38.85 39.15 11.74
N CYS A 224 -39.10 37.87 11.47
CA CYS A 224 -38.82 37.26 10.17
C CYS A 224 -39.70 37.85 9.04
N ILE A 225 -40.97 38.14 9.31
CA ILE A 225 -41.85 38.87 8.39
C ILE A 225 -41.26 40.25 8.07
N ALA A 226 -40.90 41.03 9.10
CA ALA A 226 -40.39 42.39 8.93
C ALA A 226 -39.10 42.46 8.08
N HIS A 227 -38.27 41.41 8.11
CA HIS A 227 -37.02 41.37 7.36
C HIS A 227 -37.16 40.76 5.95
N ALA A 228 -38.31 40.17 5.63
CA ALA A 228 -38.64 39.58 4.33
C ALA A 228 -37.55 38.63 3.77
N LYS A 229 -36.88 37.87 4.64
CA LYS A 229 -35.83 36.91 4.27
C LYS A 229 -36.04 35.58 5.01
N PRO A 230 -35.71 34.43 4.39
CA PRO A 230 -35.74 33.15 5.09
C PRO A 230 -34.62 33.07 6.12
N PHE A 231 -34.94 32.51 7.28
CA PHE A 231 -33.99 32.26 8.37
C PHE A 231 -33.92 30.76 8.68
N LEU A 232 -32.72 30.33 9.06
CA LEU A 232 -32.43 28.99 9.57
C LEU A 232 -31.90 29.16 10.99
N PHE A 233 -32.62 28.57 11.94
CA PHE A 233 -32.27 28.59 13.36
C PHE A 233 -31.97 27.16 13.81
N ASN A 234 -30.69 26.85 14.04
CA ASN A 234 -30.31 25.51 14.50
C ASN A 234 -30.31 25.41 16.03
N ARG A 235 -30.17 26.54 16.72
CA ARG A 235 -30.31 26.67 18.18
C ARG A 235 -31.24 27.82 18.52
N LEU A 236 -32.53 27.53 18.46
CA LEU A 236 -33.61 28.51 18.57
C LEU A 236 -33.57 29.30 19.88
N ASP A 237 -33.21 28.65 20.99
CA ASP A 237 -33.09 29.29 22.31
C ASP A 237 -31.94 30.33 22.35
N GLU A 238 -30.81 30.05 21.69
CA GLU A 238 -29.63 30.93 21.67
C GLU A 238 -29.78 32.03 20.63
N GLU A 239 -30.09 31.66 19.39
CA GLU A 239 -30.22 32.58 18.26
C GLU A 239 -31.43 33.51 18.43
N GLY A 240 -32.54 33.00 18.96
CA GLY A 240 -33.73 33.80 19.23
C GLY A 240 -33.50 34.88 20.30
N GLN A 241 -32.68 34.62 21.32
CA GLN A 241 -32.33 35.61 22.35
C GLN A 241 -31.44 36.73 21.82
N ILE A 242 -30.62 36.46 20.80
CA ILE A 242 -29.79 37.49 20.17
C ILE A 242 -30.65 38.46 19.36
N LEU A 243 -31.71 37.95 18.72
CA LEU A 243 -32.54 38.72 17.80
C LEU A 243 -33.70 39.46 18.49
N LEU A 244 -34.23 38.92 19.60
CA LEU A 244 -35.40 39.46 20.28
C LEU A 244 -35.02 40.13 21.61
N LYS A 245 -35.69 41.25 21.94
CA LYS A 245 -35.50 41.95 23.23
C LYS A 245 -36.12 41.19 24.40
N LYS A 246 -37.10 40.32 24.14
CA LYS A 246 -37.78 39.47 25.12
C LYS A 246 -37.86 38.03 24.59
N LYS A 247 -37.80 37.06 25.50
CA LYS A 247 -37.89 35.64 25.16
C LYS A 247 -39.30 35.31 24.66
N ASP A 248 -39.39 34.82 23.41
CA ASP A 248 -40.63 34.28 22.86
C ASP A 248 -40.92 32.90 23.49
N THR A 249 -41.94 32.85 24.34
CA THR A 249 -42.31 31.65 25.10
C THR A 249 -43.01 30.59 24.25
N ARG A 250 -43.52 30.95 23.06
CA ARG A 250 -44.19 29.97 22.18
C ARG A 250 -43.19 29.02 21.55
N ILE A 251 -42.02 29.54 21.20
CA ILE A 251 -41.01 28.79 20.46
C ILE A 251 -39.98 28.12 21.36
N SER A 252 -39.92 28.48 22.65
CA SER A 252 -38.93 27.95 23.62
C SER A 252 -39.01 26.45 23.87
N VAL A 253 -40.02 25.79 23.32
CA VAL A 253 -40.21 24.35 23.41
C VAL A 253 -39.56 23.58 22.27
N PHE A 254 -39.16 24.27 21.21
CA PHE A 254 -38.51 23.71 20.03
C PHE A 254 -37.02 24.01 20.06
N LYS A 255 -36.24 23.19 19.36
CA LYS A 255 -34.77 23.28 19.37
C LYS A 255 -34.20 23.95 18.13
N ALA A 256 -34.82 23.70 16.97
CA ALA A 256 -34.48 24.34 15.71
C ALA A 256 -35.75 24.74 14.96
N ALA A 257 -35.63 25.73 14.08
CA ALA A 257 -36.71 26.18 13.21
C ALA A 257 -36.19 26.67 11.85
N ILE A 258 -36.96 26.42 10.79
CA ILE A 258 -36.84 27.14 9.52
C ILE A 258 -38.00 28.11 9.44
N SER A 259 -37.70 29.36 9.10
CA SER A 259 -38.69 30.40 8.87
C SER A 259 -38.57 30.91 7.44
N VAL A 260 -39.68 30.90 6.70
CA VAL A 260 -39.74 31.35 5.30
C VAL A 260 -40.90 32.33 5.15
N PRO A 261 -40.62 33.65 4.99
CA PRO A 261 -41.66 34.61 4.64
C PRO A 261 -42.07 34.45 3.17
N PHE A 262 -43.35 34.66 2.89
CA PHE A 262 -43.97 34.62 1.55
C PHE A 262 -45.28 35.42 1.57
N TYR A 263 -46.03 35.46 0.46
CA TYR A 263 -47.34 36.13 0.42
C TYR A 263 -48.49 35.15 0.20
N ILE A 264 -49.63 35.42 0.84
CA ILE A 264 -50.91 34.73 0.58
C ILE A 264 -51.96 35.80 0.32
N ASN A 265 -52.57 35.82 -0.88
CA ASN A 265 -53.60 36.80 -1.24
C ASN A 265 -53.20 38.27 -0.91
N ASN A 266 -51.95 38.66 -1.23
CA ASN A 266 -51.33 39.96 -0.90
C ASN A 266 -51.13 40.27 0.59
N TYR A 267 -51.35 39.32 1.49
CA TYR A 267 -50.97 39.45 2.90
C TYR A 267 -49.58 38.84 3.12
N GLU A 268 -48.76 39.52 3.93
CA GLU A 268 -47.48 38.97 4.38
C GLU A 268 -47.75 37.72 5.22
N ALA A 269 -47.14 36.62 4.84
CA ALA A 269 -47.26 35.34 5.49
C ALA A 269 -45.89 34.77 5.84
N ILE A 270 -45.87 33.78 6.73
CA ILE A 270 -44.67 33.10 7.16
C ILE A 270 -44.94 31.62 7.38
N LEU A 271 -44.13 30.76 6.77
CA LEU A 271 -44.11 29.34 7.04
C LEU A 271 -42.99 29.07 8.04
N ILE A 272 -43.32 28.47 9.17
CA ILE A 272 -42.37 28.08 10.21
C ILE A 272 -42.46 26.58 10.43
N VAL A 273 -41.31 25.92 10.40
CA VAL A 273 -41.20 24.47 10.61
C VAL A 273 -40.28 24.23 11.79
N TYR A 274 -40.76 23.48 12.77
CA TYR A 274 -40.09 23.29 14.04
C TYR A 274 -39.56 21.86 14.20
N ALA A 275 -38.40 21.76 14.83
CA ALA A 275 -37.72 20.51 15.11
C ALA A 275 -37.48 20.30 16.62
N SER A 276 -37.44 19.04 17.01
CA SER A 276 -37.15 18.61 18.38
C SER A 276 -35.66 18.51 18.70
N LYS A 277 -34.79 18.59 17.68
CA LYS A 277 -33.33 18.48 17.81
C LYS A 277 -32.66 19.74 17.26
N GLU A 278 -31.54 20.10 17.86
CA GLU A 278 -30.63 21.13 17.35
C GLU A 278 -29.90 20.61 16.10
N ASP A 279 -29.42 21.53 15.27
CA ASP A 279 -28.61 21.22 14.07
C ASP A 279 -29.28 20.23 13.09
N LEU A 280 -30.62 20.16 13.09
CA LEU A 280 -31.36 19.27 12.20
C LEU A 280 -31.40 19.79 10.76
N PHE A 281 -31.48 21.10 10.61
CA PHE A 281 -31.76 21.75 9.34
C PHE A 281 -30.46 22.29 8.72
N ASP A 282 -30.36 22.16 7.39
CA ASP A 282 -29.24 22.67 6.62
C ASP A 282 -29.71 23.68 5.55
N GLU A 283 -28.74 24.28 4.86
CA GLU A 283 -29.00 25.24 3.79
C GLU A 283 -29.79 24.64 2.62
N HIS A 284 -29.63 23.33 2.33
CA HIS A 284 -30.42 22.66 1.30
C HIS A 284 -31.89 22.57 1.69
N THR A 285 -32.17 22.21 2.94
CA THR A 285 -33.51 22.14 3.50
C THR A 285 -34.17 23.52 3.50
N ARG A 286 -33.45 24.56 3.95
CA ARG A 286 -33.95 25.95 3.91
C ARG A 286 -34.35 26.38 2.49
N LYS A 287 -33.51 26.09 1.48
CA LYS A 287 -33.81 26.39 0.07
C LYS A 287 -35.01 25.61 -0.45
N ALA A 288 -35.16 24.35 -0.06
CA ALA A 288 -36.30 23.51 -0.45
C ALA A 288 -37.63 24.09 0.08
N PHE A 289 -37.65 24.52 1.34
CA PHE A 289 -38.80 25.21 1.92
C PHE A 289 -39.06 26.59 1.29
N GLN A 290 -38.01 27.31 0.90
CA GLN A 290 -38.16 28.57 0.16
C GLN A 290 -38.86 28.37 -1.20
N ILE A 291 -38.47 27.33 -1.94
CA ILE A 291 -39.13 26.95 -3.19
C ILE A 291 -40.59 26.58 -2.93
N PHE A 292 -40.85 25.78 -1.89
CA PHE A 292 -42.21 25.37 -1.52
C PHE A 292 -43.09 26.56 -1.13
N ALA A 293 -42.59 27.51 -0.33
CA ALA A 293 -43.34 28.72 0.02
C ALA A 293 -43.64 29.60 -1.20
N SER A 294 -42.66 29.73 -2.12
CA SER A 294 -42.85 30.44 -3.39
C SER A 294 -43.91 29.77 -4.27
N TYR A 295 -44.01 28.44 -4.21
CA TYR A 295 -45.05 27.68 -4.90
C TYR A 295 -46.44 27.93 -4.28
N LEU A 296 -46.54 27.95 -2.95
CA LEU A 296 -47.79 28.28 -2.26
C LEU A 296 -48.29 29.68 -2.63
N GLU A 297 -47.38 30.67 -2.71
CA GLU A 297 -47.69 32.05 -3.10
C GLU A 297 -48.29 32.16 -4.51
N GLN A 298 -47.94 31.26 -5.43
CA GLN A 298 -48.47 31.27 -6.80
C GLN A 298 -49.86 30.63 -6.92
N ILE A 299 -50.27 29.85 -5.93
CA ILE A 299 -51.42 28.93 -6.03
C ILE A 299 -52.59 29.33 -5.14
N ILE A 300 -52.30 30.06 -4.05
CA ILE A 300 -53.25 30.44 -2.99
C ILE A 300 -53.43 31.94 -2.95
#